data_AF-A0A1H1QZF4-F1
#
_entry.id   AF-A0A1H1QZF4-F1
#
_cell.length_a   1.000
_cell.length_b   1.000
_cell.length_c   1.000
_cell.angle_alpha   90.00
_cell.angle_beta   90.00
_cell.angle_gamma   90.00
#
_symmetry.space_group_name_H-M   'P 1'
#
loop_
_entity.id
_entity.type
_entity.pdbx_description
1 polymer ?
#
loop_
_entity_poly.entity_id
_entity_poly.type
_entity_poly.pdbx_seq_one_letter_code
_entity_poly.pdbx_strand_id
1 'polypeptide(L)'
;MAYTDLTSATRRQLEADLAEAAGRGINGSVDAIVASFEEELASYLQLDDDLRRAYPRGETARVFGTALGEALVREHGFRWAMLSDDYGTDLVVVRGDKYTAPLVVVDTRFDDEETGKLTTFVGQFL
;
A
#
# COMPACT_ATOMS: atom_id res chain seq x y z
N MET A 1 14.28 11.28 12.73
CA MET A 1 13.01 10.93 12.07
C MET A 1 12.09 12.14 12.09
N ALA A 2 11.69 12.66 10.93
CA ALA A 2 10.82 13.82 10.82
C ALA A 2 9.72 13.58 9.78
N TYR A 3 8.50 14.00 10.10
CA TYR A 3 7.37 13.97 9.18
C TYR A 3 7.14 15.35 8.60
N THR A 4 6.98 15.44 7.28
CA THR A 4 6.63 16.68 6.59
C THR A 4 5.33 16.52 5.80
N ASP A 5 4.72 17.65 5.48
CA ASP A 5 3.51 17.66 4.66
C ASP A 5 3.81 17.23 3.22
N LEU A 6 2.79 16.68 2.57
CA LEU A 6 2.90 16.30 1.17
C LEU A 6 3.13 17.52 0.28
N THR A 7 4.04 17.38 -0.67
CA THR A 7 4.15 18.35 -1.76
C THR A 7 2.91 18.30 -2.65
N SER A 8 2.62 19.40 -3.36
CA SER A 8 1.51 19.43 -4.33
C SER A 8 1.65 18.40 -5.44
N ALA A 9 2.89 18.03 -5.80
CA ALA A 9 3.14 16.99 -6.79
C ALA A 9 2.75 15.60 -6.24
N THR A 10 3.20 15.27 -5.02
CA THR A 10 2.86 14.00 -4.35
C THR A 10 1.36 13.85 -4.15
N ARG A 11 0.68 14.94 -3.76
CA ARG A 11 -0.77 14.93 -3.58
C ARG A 11 -1.51 14.60 -4.89
N ARG A 12 -1.11 15.25 -6.00
CA ARG A 12 -1.70 14.95 -7.31
C ARG A 12 -1.46 13.51 -7.75
N GLN A 13 -0.29 12.94 -7.44
CA GLN A 13 -0.02 11.54 -7.73
C GLN A 13 -0.93 10.63 -6.93
N LEU A 14 -1.09 10.86 -5.62
CA LEU A 14 -2.03 10.11 -4.79
C LEU A 14 -3.46 10.18 -5.34
N GLU A 15 -3.93 11.37 -5.73
CA GLU A 15 -5.26 11.53 -6.31
C GLU A 15 -5.44 10.74 -7.62
N ALA A 16 -4.43 10.72 -8.49
CA ALA A 16 -4.45 9.94 -9.72
C ALA A 16 -4.44 8.43 -9.44
N ASP A 17 -3.59 7.98 -8.52
CA ASP A 17 -3.49 6.58 -8.08
C ASP A 17 -4.79 6.10 -7.44
N LEU A 18 -5.46 6.95 -6.65
CA LEU A 18 -6.77 6.65 -6.06
C LEU A 18 -7.87 6.56 -7.11
N ALA A 19 -7.86 7.43 -8.12
CA ALA A 19 -8.80 7.34 -9.23
C ALA A 19 -8.60 6.04 -10.04
N GLU A 20 -7.35 5.65 -10.25
CA GLU A 20 -6.98 4.39 -10.89
C GLU A 20 -7.41 3.18 -10.06
N ALA A 21 -7.12 3.17 -8.76
CA ALA A 21 -7.55 2.12 -7.83
C ALA A 21 -9.08 1.95 -7.86
N ALA A 22 -9.81 3.06 -7.77
CA ALA A 22 -11.27 3.04 -7.85
C ALA A 22 -11.77 2.50 -9.20
N GLY A 23 -11.12 2.86 -10.31
CA GLY A 23 -11.42 2.33 -11.64
C GLY A 23 -11.19 0.81 -11.77
N ARG A 24 -10.29 0.25 -10.97
CA ARG A 24 -10.03 -1.20 -10.87
C ARG A 24 -10.91 -1.90 -9.83
N GLY A 25 -11.80 -1.18 -9.14
CA GLY A 25 -12.61 -1.72 -8.05
C GLY A 25 -11.84 -1.91 -6.74
N ILE A 26 -10.61 -1.42 -6.64
CA ILE A 26 -9.76 -1.45 -5.44
C ILE A 26 -10.11 -0.22 -4.60
N ASN A 27 -11.26 -0.29 -3.93
CA ASN A 27 -11.76 0.74 -3.03
C ASN A 27 -12.54 0.10 -1.87
N GLY A 28 -12.99 0.91 -0.92
CA GLY A 28 -13.74 0.44 0.24
C GLY A 28 -12.90 0.41 1.51
N SER A 29 -13.28 -0.49 2.43
CA SER A 29 -12.65 -0.60 3.75
C SER A 29 -11.25 -1.18 3.68
N VAL A 30 -10.50 -0.98 4.76
CA VAL A 30 -9.16 -1.60 4.92
C VAL A 30 -9.23 -3.11 4.67
N ASP A 31 -10.17 -3.81 5.29
CA ASP A 31 -10.32 -5.27 5.14
C ASP A 31 -10.65 -5.69 3.70
N ALA A 32 -11.49 -4.92 2.99
CA ALA A 32 -11.86 -5.23 1.60
C ALA A 32 -10.66 -5.08 0.65
N ILE A 33 -9.86 -4.02 0.83
CA ILE A 33 -8.66 -3.78 0.02
C ILE A 33 -7.60 -4.85 0.31
N VAL A 34 -7.41 -5.21 1.58
CA VAL A 34 -6.47 -6.27 1.96
C VAL A 34 -6.91 -7.61 1.39
N ALA A 35 -8.18 -7.98 1.52
CA ALA A 35 -8.70 -9.23 0.95
C ALA A 35 -8.49 -9.30 -0.57
N SER A 36 -8.79 -8.21 -1.28
CA SER A 36 -8.57 -8.12 -2.72
C SER A 36 -7.09 -8.23 -3.10
N PHE A 37 -6.18 -7.65 -2.30
CA PHE A 37 -4.74 -7.82 -2.54
C PHE A 37 -4.29 -9.26 -2.30
N GLU A 38 -4.79 -9.94 -1.27
CA GLU A 38 -4.38 -11.32 -0.97
C GLU A 38 -4.85 -12.29 -2.07
N GLU A 39 -5.99 -12.01 -2.72
CA GLU A 39 -6.44 -12.73 -3.92
C GLU A 39 -5.51 -12.48 -5.14
N GLU A 40 -5.09 -11.22 -5.34
CA GLU A 40 -4.13 -10.86 -6.39
C GLU A 40 -2.77 -11.52 -6.14
N LEU A 41 -2.30 -11.51 -4.89
CA LEU A 41 -1.06 -12.17 -4.50
C LEU A 41 -1.15 -13.69 -4.70
N ALA A 42 -2.27 -14.33 -4.32
CA ALA A 42 -2.47 -15.76 -4.58
C ALA A 42 -2.35 -16.09 -6.07
N SER A 43 -2.88 -15.22 -6.93
CA SER A 43 -2.76 -15.35 -8.38
C SER A 43 -1.32 -15.17 -8.85
N TYR A 44 -0.60 -14.18 -8.33
CA TYR A 44 0.83 -13.96 -8.61
C TYR A 44 1.72 -15.14 -8.19
N LEU A 45 1.47 -15.74 -7.02
CA LEU A 45 2.27 -16.85 -6.50
C LEU A 45 2.15 -18.12 -7.36
N GLN A 46 1.06 -18.26 -8.13
CA GLN A 46 0.83 -19.38 -9.04
C GLN A 46 1.43 -19.19 -10.44
N LEU A 47 1.97 -18.00 -10.74
CA LEU A 47 2.59 -17.74 -12.04
C LEU A 47 3.92 -18.48 -12.17
N ASP A 48 4.23 -18.92 -13.39
CA ASP A 48 5.58 -19.39 -13.73
C ASP A 48 6.60 -18.24 -13.65
N ASP A 49 7.87 -18.56 -13.46
CA ASP A 49 8.95 -17.59 -13.26
C ASP A 49 9.02 -16.48 -14.32
N ASP A 50 8.79 -16.82 -15.60
CA ASP A 50 8.80 -15.85 -16.70
C ASP A 50 7.66 -14.84 -16.58
N LEU A 51 6.47 -15.30 -16.18
CA LEU A 51 5.32 -14.44 -15.95
C LEU A 51 5.51 -13.60 -14.68
N ARG A 52 6.11 -14.17 -13.61
CA ARG A 52 6.45 -13.41 -12.39
C ARG A 52 7.44 -12.28 -12.65
N ARG A 53 8.41 -12.48 -13.55
CA ARG A 53 9.37 -11.43 -13.96
C ARG A 53 8.71 -10.32 -14.78
N ALA A 54 7.70 -10.64 -15.57
CA ALA A 54 6.96 -9.67 -16.37
C ALA A 54 5.80 -9.00 -15.59
N TYR A 55 5.44 -9.54 -14.43
CA TYR A 55 4.33 -9.04 -13.62
C TYR A 55 4.62 -7.62 -13.12
N PRO A 56 3.66 -6.68 -13.21
CA PRO A 56 3.89 -5.28 -12.89
C PRO A 56 3.84 -5.01 -11.36
N ARG A 57 4.73 -5.66 -10.58
CA ARG A 57 4.78 -5.59 -9.10
C ARG A 57 4.68 -4.16 -8.58
N GLY A 58 5.51 -3.25 -9.08
CA GLY A 58 5.56 -1.86 -8.63
C GLY A 58 4.27 -1.08 -8.93
N GLU A 59 3.59 -1.37 -10.05
CA GLU A 59 2.31 -0.75 -10.37
C GLU A 59 1.20 -1.28 -9.45
N THR A 60 1.13 -2.61 -9.29
CA THR A 60 0.17 -3.26 -8.40
C THR A 60 0.34 -2.75 -6.97
N ALA A 61 1.58 -2.70 -6.47
CA ALA A 61 1.89 -2.20 -5.13
C ALA A 61 1.55 -0.72 -4.96
N ARG A 62 1.80 0.12 -5.97
CA ARG A 62 1.38 1.53 -5.96
C ARG A 62 -0.12 1.66 -5.81
N VAL A 63 -0.90 0.94 -6.63
CA VAL A 63 -2.37 1.04 -6.64
C VAL A 63 -2.97 0.53 -5.32
N PHE A 64 -2.61 -0.70 -4.90
CA PHE A 64 -3.11 -1.28 -3.65
C PHE A 64 -2.60 -0.52 -2.42
N GLY A 65 -1.33 -0.14 -2.40
CA GLY A 65 -0.74 0.63 -1.31
C GLY A 65 -1.40 1.98 -1.12
N THR A 66 -1.65 2.72 -2.21
CA THR A 66 -2.36 3.99 -2.15
C THR A 66 -3.80 3.82 -1.66
N ALA A 67 -4.54 2.83 -2.17
CA ALA A 67 -5.89 2.54 -1.70
C ALA A 67 -5.92 2.18 -0.20
N LEU A 68 -4.99 1.31 0.24
CA LEU A 68 -4.86 0.91 1.64
C LEU A 68 -4.54 2.09 2.55
N GLY A 69 -3.58 2.93 2.16
CA GLY A 69 -3.22 4.13 2.91
C GLY A 69 -4.40 5.09 3.05
N GLU A 70 -5.17 5.30 1.97
CA GLU A 70 -6.35 6.17 2.02
C GLU A 70 -7.47 5.58 2.89
N ALA A 71 -7.66 4.26 2.87
CA ALA A 71 -8.60 3.61 3.79
C ALA A 71 -8.16 3.78 5.26
N LEU A 72 -6.87 3.68 5.57
CA LEU A 72 -6.34 3.95 6.91
C LEU A 72 -6.58 5.41 7.35
N VAL A 73 -6.39 6.36 6.44
CA VAL A 73 -6.69 7.78 6.68
C VAL A 73 -8.18 7.98 6.98
N ARG A 74 -9.04 7.43 6.13
CA ARG A 74 -10.51 7.59 6.20
C ARG A 74 -11.14 6.91 7.41
N GLU A 75 -10.69 5.71 7.78
CA GLU A 75 -11.36 4.85 8.78
C GLU A 75 -10.70 4.91 10.16
N HIS A 76 -9.40 5.17 10.22
CA HIS A 76 -8.62 5.02 11.45
C HIS A 76 -7.89 6.29 11.90
N GLY A 77 -8.13 7.42 11.23
CA GLY A 77 -7.62 8.74 11.62
C GLY A 77 -6.12 8.92 11.40
N PHE A 78 -5.54 8.15 10.48
CA PHE A 78 -4.18 8.43 10.00
C PHE A 78 -4.16 9.67 9.11
N ARG A 79 -2.96 10.18 8.83
CA ARG A 79 -2.73 11.20 7.81
C ARG A 79 -1.55 10.81 6.92
N TRP A 80 -1.61 11.16 5.65
CA TRP A 80 -0.44 11.07 4.77
C TRP A 80 0.65 12.05 5.21
N ALA A 81 1.92 11.62 5.12
CA ALA A 81 3.09 12.43 5.38
C ALA A 81 4.29 11.92 4.56
N MET A 82 5.26 12.79 4.31
CA MET A 82 6.59 12.33 3.89
C MET A 82 7.40 12.04 5.15
N LEU A 83 8.06 10.90 5.18
CA LEU A 83 9.01 10.51 6.21
C LEU A 83 10.41 10.57 5.62
N SER A 84 11.31 11.39 6.17
CA SER A 84 12.72 11.38 5.80
C SER A 84 13.58 10.87 6.95
N ASP A 85 14.48 9.93 6.62
CA ASP A 85 15.49 9.37 7.51
C ASP A 85 16.82 9.15 6.77
N ASP A 86 17.76 8.43 7.40
CA ASP A 86 19.09 8.18 6.83
C ASP A 86 19.08 7.23 5.60
N TYR A 87 17.96 6.57 5.34
CA TYR A 87 17.78 5.59 4.26
C TYR A 87 16.98 6.14 3.08
N GLY A 88 16.29 7.26 3.25
CA GLY A 88 15.60 7.91 2.15
C GLY A 88 14.43 8.77 2.56
N THR A 89 13.47 8.90 1.65
CA THR A 89 12.22 9.60 1.90
C THR A 89 11.06 8.77 1.39
N ASP A 90 10.19 8.35 2.31
CA ASP A 90 9.06 7.49 2.05
C ASP A 90 7.73 8.23 2.20
N LEU A 91 6.76 7.83 1.39
CA LEU A 91 5.37 8.23 1.56
C LEU A 91 4.70 7.31 2.57
N VAL A 92 4.28 7.87 3.70
CA VAL A 92 3.74 7.11 4.84
C VAL A 92 2.36 7.61 5.25
N VAL A 93 1.63 6.77 5.97
CA VAL A 93 0.51 7.19 6.79
C VAL A 93 0.91 7.14 8.26
N VAL A 94 0.57 8.17 9.04
CA VAL A 94 0.98 8.33 10.44
C VAL A 94 -0.19 8.68 11.36
N ARG A 95 -0.19 8.12 12.57
CA ARG A 95 -1.13 8.41 13.67
C ARG A 95 -0.41 8.25 15.02
N GLY A 96 -0.11 9.38 15.68
CA GLY A 96 0.65 9.36 16.93
C GLY A 96 2.09 8.86 16.68
N ASP A 97 2.47 7.78 17.36
CA ASP A 97 3.74 7.08 17.21
C ASP A 97 3.70 5.95 16.16
N LYS A 98 2.50 5.54 15.71
CA LYS A 98 2.33 4.52 14.67
C LYS A 98 2.47 5.15 13.28
N TYR A 99 3.25 4.53 12.41
CA TYR A 99 3.29 4.84 10.99
C TYR A 99 3.54 3.58 10.16
N THR A 100 3.16 3.62 8.89
CA THR A 100 3.51 2.60 7.90
C THR A 100 3.69 3.24 6.54
N ALA A 101 4.49 2.63 5.68
CA ALA A 101 4.62 2.95 4.26
C ALA A 101 3.78 1.95 3.46
N PRO A 102 2.50 2.24 3.12
CA PRO A 102 1.60 1.24 2.58
C PRO A 102 2.10 0.61 1.28
N LEU A 103 2.73 1.42 0.41
CA LEU A 103 3.29 0.96 -0.86
C LEU A 103 4.41 -0.06 -0.64
N VAL A 104 5.31 0.20 0.32
CA VAL A 104 6.41 -0.71 0.66
C VAL A 104 5.88 -1.98 1.32
N VAL A 105 4.93 -1.83 2.26
CA VAL A 105 4.32 -2.99 2.92
C VAL A 105 3.65 -3.91 1.91
N VAL A 106 2.91 -3.37 0.94
CA VAL A 106 2.28 -4.15 -0.13
C VAL A 106 3.32 -4.76 -1.07
N ASP A 107 4.31 -3.99 -1.54
CA ASP A 107 5.34 -4.48 -2.47
C ASP A 107 6.14 -5.65 -1.90
N THR A 108 6.52 -5.57 -0.62
CA THR A 108 7.27 -6.64 0.05
C THR A 108 6.48 -7.94 0.17
N ARG A 109 5.14 -7.93 0.03
CA ARG A 109 4.35 -9.17 0.06
C ARG A 109 4.58 -10.04 -1.17
N PHE A 110 5.01 -9.47 -2.28
CA PHE A 110 5.36 -10.26 -3.47
C PHE A 110 6.61 -11.11 -3.26
N ASP A 111 7.40 -10.86 -2.20
CA ASP A 111 8.53 -11.70 -1.81
C ASP A 111 8.13 -12.78 -0.78
N ASP A 112 6.86 -12.83 -0.37
CA ASP A 112 6.36 -13.86 0.52
C ASP A 112 6.15 -15.20 -0.21
N GLU A 113 6.30 -16.29 0.53
CA GLU A 113 6.05 -17.64 0.04
C GLU A 113 4.55 -18.01 0.04
N GLU A 114 3.75 -17.30 0.85
CA GLU A 114 2.31 -17.53 1.03
C GLU A 114 1.55 -16.23 1.30
N THR A 115 0.23 -16.25 1.08
CA THR A 115 -0.67 -15.13 1.38
C THR A 115 -0.97 -15.03 2.88
N GLY A 116 -1.63 -13.93 3.29
CA GLY A 116 -2.13 -13.71 4.65
C GLY A 116 -1.23 -12.84 5.53
N LYS A 117 0.00 -12.54 5.08
CA LYS A 117 0.90 -11.66 5.83
C LYS A 117 0.46 -10.20 5.82
N LEU A 118 -0.22 -9.72 4.78
CA LEU A 118 -0.79 -8.37 4.80
C LEU A 118 -1.97 -8.31 5.78
N THR A 119 -2.83 -9.32 5.74
CA THR A 119 -3.93 -9.49 6.70
C THR A 119 -3.43 -9.47 8.13
N THR A 120 -2.40 -10.27 8.43
CA THR A 120 -1.80 -10.33 9.77
C THR A 120 -1.18 -9.00 10.19
N PHE A 121 -0.44 -8.35 9.28
CA PHE A 121 0.15 -7.04 9.54
C PHE A 121 -0.90 -6.00 9.91
N VAL A 122 -1.95 -5.87 9.10
CA VAL A 122 -3.01 -4.87 9.33
C VAL A 122 -3.74 -5.12 10.65
N GLY A 123 -4.06 -6.38 10.97
CA GLY A 123 -4.70 -6.74 12.23
C GLY A 123 -3.87 -6.44 13.48
N GLN A 124 -2.53 -6.46 13.37
CA GLN A 124 -1.62 -6.06 14.46
C GLN A 124 -1.35 -4.56 14.49
N PHE A 125 -1.36 -3.92 13.32
CA PHE A 125 -1.01 -2.52 13.15
C PHE A 125 -2.09 -1.58 13.69
N LEU A 126 -3.37 -1.90 13.47
CA LEU A 126 -4.51 -1.09 13.89
C LEU A 126 -4.67 -1.07 15.41
#